data_AF-W8WSJ7-F1
#
_entry.id   AF-W8WSJ7-F1
#
_cell.length_a   1.000
_cell.length_b   1.000
_cell.length_c   1.000
_cell.angle_alpha   90.00
_cell.angle_beta   90.00
_cell.angle_gamma   90.00
#
_symmetry.space_group_name_H-M   'P 1'
#
loop_
_entity.id
_entity.type
_entity.pdbx_description
1 polymer ?
#
loop_
_entity_poly.entity_id
_entity_poly.type
_entity_poly.pdbx_seq_one_letter_code
_entity_poly.pdbx_strand_id
1 'polypeptide(L)'
;MIDPTLYFDASHYLSRNPDVFAAGLNTASAAWRHYLQYGAAESLAGPPGRAPAPWFDAAWYLAQHPDLAAAGLAPADLFAHFATWGIAEGRAPAAGFHATHDELAAYAAANADLRQAFGIHDAARLSPVQHEALARHLYQYGYAEDRDAIPFDRPPPADAHLFHLSERIETLRGTEADDLFLAPTLWAGGAQTNTLQPGDAIHGGGGFDTLALESVGGTIPLRMDGVEHLRLTAHYLTTLEAAYAHGLQTVTVEQSAGAVTVRHLDSLVGLAVRDQVAVRDPAFGVNHITLTYGGQALDGAATQSIVLDRAELKTGGAWLYFDALGAGTLDALDITATGASSLAGIGGAPDPAYMGPASAVLDGVSVVRVHAQAVLDLGRLSTPGLTLLDASDSTAGVSADLSLVGGDMLRIVGGAGDDVFILAPQAYPDQCVALSLGGGRDTIMLGDLAVSGADRIRVLAGQAYDDPADVDAALAAQGRQAGRCWRSGRMRPAPSGWAMTPMAAWMAAAPASA
;
A
#
# COMPACT_ATOMS: atom_id res chain seq x y z
N MET A 1 -19.31 35.47 -19.71
CA MET A 1 -20.15 34.25 -19.61
C MET A 1 -19.57 33.44 -18.46
N ILE A 2 -20.37 33.01 -17.51
CA ILE A 2 -19.90 32.20 -16.38
C ILE A 2 -19.62 30.79 -16.89
N ASP A 3 -18.49 30.21 -16.49
CA ASP A 3 -18.08 28.88 -16.93
C ASP A 3 -18.78 27.80 -16.09
N PRO A 4 -19.62 26.93 -16.68
CA PRO A 4 -20.32 25.86 -15.94
C PRO A 4 -19.38 24.86 -15.28
N THR A 5 -18.15 24.72 -15.77
CA THR A 5 -17.15 23.82 -15.16
C THR A 5 -16.82 24.19 -13.72
N LEU A 6 -17.01 25.46 -13.33
CA LEU A 6 -16.80 25.93 -11.96
C LEU A 6 -17.76 25.30 -10.96
N TYR A 7 -18.92 24.84 -11.42
CA TYR A 7 -19.96 24.24 -10.59
C TYR A 7 -19.96 22.71 -10.68
N PHE A 8 -19.18 22.13 -11.59
CA PHE A 8 -19.09 20.69 -11.77
C PHE A 8 -18.24 20.08 -10.66
N ASP A 9 -18.84 19.20 -9.88
CA ASP A 9 -18.15 18.48 -8.82
C ASP A 9 -17.58 17.18 -9.37
N ALA A 10 -16.33 17.26 -9.83
CA ALA A 10 -15.63 16.10 -10.41
C ALA A 10 -15.44 14.96 -9.40
N SER A 11 -15.23 15.28 -8.12
CA SER A 11 -15.07 14.28 -7.06
C SER A 11 -16.39 13.54 -6.81
N HIS A 12 -17.50 14.27 -6.72
CA HIS A 12 -18.83 13.68 -6.67
C HIS A 12 -19.12 12.84 -7.92
N TYR A 13 -18.84 13.38 -9.10
CA TYR A 13 -19.13 12.68 -10.34
C TYR A 13 -18.33 11.38 -10.43
N LEU A 14 -17.04 11.37 -10.12
CA LEU A 14 -16.22 10.16 -10.21
C LEU A 14 -16.54 9.14 -9.10
N SER A 15 -16.83 9.59 -7.88
CA SER A 15 -17.21 8.69 -6.77
C SER A 15 -18.52 7.94 -7.02
N ARG A 16 -19.50 8.59 -7.67
CA ARG A 16 -20.78 7.97 -8.03
C ARG A 16 -20.70 7.07 -9.27
N ASN A 17 -19.60 7.15 -10.00
CA ASN A 17 -19.43 6.57 -11.33
C ASN A 17 -18.10 5.80 -11.43
N PRO A 18 -17.94 4.70 -10.66
CA PRO A 18 -16.70 3.94 -10.59
C PRO A 18 -16.30 3.32 -11.94
N ASP A 19 -17.25 3.10 -12.84
CA ASP A 19 -17.00 2.67 -14.22
C ASP A 19 -16.25 3.73 -15.04
N VAL A 20 -16.54 5.01 -14.83
CA VAL A 20 -15.85 6.14 -15.47
C VAL A 20 -14.42 6.26 -14.94
N PHE A 21 -14.25 6.09 -13.62
CA PHE A 21 -12.93 6.06 -12.99
C PHE A 21 -12.09 4.88 -13.50
N ALA A 22 -12.65 3.67 -13.54
CA ALA A 22 -11.98 2.46 -14.05
C ALA A 22 -11.58 2.56 -15.53
N ALA A 23 -12.29 3.37 -16.32
CA ALA A 23 -11.95 3.68 -17.71
C ALA A 23 -10.77 4.67 -17.86
N GLY A 24 -10.14 5.09 -16.76
CA GLY A 24 -9.00 6.01 -16.78
C GLY A 24 -9.39 7.48 -17.00
N LEU A 25 -10.67 7.84 -16.83
CA LEU A 25 -11.17 9.21 -16.96
C LEU A 25 -11.11 9.95 -15.61
N ASN A 26 -9.97 9.84 -14.92
CA ASN A 26 -9.74 10.30 -13.55
C ASN A 26 -9.27 11.77 -13.45
N THR A 27 -9.75 12.65 -14.34
CA THR A 27 -9.43 14.09 -14.28
C THR A 27 -10.70 14.90 -14.29
N ALA A 28 -10.71 16.08 -13.67
CA ALA A 28 -11.87 16.98 -13.72
C ALA A 28 -12.29 17.28 -15.18
N SER A 29 -11.32 17.50 -16.07
CA SER A 29 -11.57 17.73 -17.50
C SER A 29 -12.14 16.51 -18.23
N ALA A 30 -11.68 15.30 -17.90
CA ALA A 30 -12.17 14.05 -18.50
C ALA A 30 -13.55 13.68 -17.96
N ALA A 31 -13.77 13.82 -16.66
CA ALA A 31 -15.06 13.66 -16.00
C ALA A 31 -16.10 14.64 -16.57
N TRP A 32 -15.73 15.92 -16.72
CA TRP A 32 -16.58 16.94 -17.36
C TRP A 32 -16.91 16.57 -18.80
N ARG A 33 -15.92 16.14 -19.59
CA ARG A 33 -16.14 15.70 -20.97
C ARG A 33 -17.05 14.47 -21.05
N HIS A 34 -16.86 13.51 -20.16
CA HIS A 34 -17.71 12.33 -20.03
C HIS A 34 -19.14 12.73 -19.69
N TYR A 35 -19.31 13.65 -18.74
CA TYR A 35 -20.62 14.20 -18.39
C TYR A 35 -21.31 14.84 -19.60
N LEU A 36 -20.62 15.73 -20.31
CA LEU A 36 -21.19 16.39 -21.49
C LEU A 36 -21.55 15.40 -22.60
N GLN A 37 -20.74 14.36 -22.80
CA GLN A 37 -20.91 13.41 -23.89
C GLN A 37 -21.96 12.31 -23.60
N TYR A 38 -22.04 11.87 -22.34
CA TYR A 38 -22.86 10.72 -21.92
C TYR A 38 -23.65 11.01 -20.65
N GLY A 39 -22.97 11.46 -19.58
CA GLY A 39 -23.56 11.55 -18.24
C GLY A 39 -24.81 12.40 -18.14
N ALA A 40 -24.86 13.52 -18.87
CA ALA A 40 -26.03 14.40 -18.85
C ALA A 40 -27.27 13.75 -19.49
N ALA A 41 -27.10 12.92 -20.53
CA ALA A 41 -28.22 12.18 -21.12
C ALA A 41 -28.63 11.01 -20.23
N GLU A 42 -27.65 10.31 -19.66
CA GLU A 42 -27.86 9.19 -18.75
C GLU A 42 -28.57 9.62 -17.45
N SER A 43 -28.30 10.83 -16.95
CA SER A 43 -28.96 11.39 -15.76
C SER A 43 -30.46 11.66 -15.95
N LEU A 44 -30.95 11.70 -17.19
CA LEU A 44 -32.39 11.81 -17.49
C LEU A 44 -33.11 10.44 -17.62
N ALA A 45 -32.37 9.36 -17.89
CA ALA A 45 -32.93 8.11 -18.41
C ALA A 45 -32.87 6.93 -17.43
N GLY A 46 -32.22 7.06 -16.27
CA GLY A 46 -31.93 5.94 -15.38
C GLY A 46 -31.44 6.38 -14.00
N PRO A 47 -30.96 5.45 -13.15
CA PRO A 47 -30.79 5.68 -11.71
C PRO A 47 -29.88 6.90 -11.41
N PRO A 48 -30.01 7.53 -10.22
CA PRO A 48 -29.52 8.88 -9.88
C PRO A 48 -27.98 9.06 -9.77
N GLY A 49 -27.18 8.35 -10.57
CA GLY A 49 -25.72 8.28 -10.45
C GLY A 49 -24.93 9.32 -11.26
N ARG A 50 -25.49 9.88 -12.33
CA ARG A 50 -24.74 10.72 -13.29
C ARG A 50 -24.94 12.23 -13.08
N ALA A 51 -25.30 12.64 -11.86
CA ALA A 51 -25.49 14.06 -11.53
C ALA A 51 -24.14 14.80 -11.57
N PRO A 52 -24.06 16.00 -12.18
CA PRO A 52 -22.82 16.79 -12.28
C PRO A 52 -22.38 17.39 -10.93
N ALA A 53 -23.31 17.47 -9.99
CA ALA A 53 -23.10 17.94 -8.65
C ALA A 53 -24.19 17.31 -7.75
N PRO A 54 -23.92 17.11 -6.45
CA PRO A 54 -24.84 16.46 -5.52
C PRO A 54 -26.16 17.23 -5.31
N TRP A 55 -26.17 18.52 -5.64
CA TRP A 55 -27.33 19.41 -5.51
C TRP A 55 -28.08 19.63 -6.83
N PHE A 56 -27.70 18.97 -7.94
CA PHE A 56 -28.33 19.17 -9.26
C PHE A 56 -28.99 17.90 -9.81
N ASP A 57 -30.29 17.99 -10.09
CA ASP A 57 -31.08 16.93 -10.72
C ASP A 57 -31.61 17.42 -12.08
N ALA A 58 -31.02 16.92 -13.16
CA ALA A 58 -31.39 17.34 -14.51
C ALA A 58 -32.85 17.01 -14.88
N ALA A 59 -33.36 15.86 -14.42
CA ALA A 59 -34.72 15.41 -14.74
C ALA A 59 -35.74 16.26 -13.99
N TRP A 60 -35.49 16.51 -12.72
CA TRP A 60 -36.33 17.40 -11.91
C TRP A 60 -36.27 18.84 -12.43
N TYR A 61 -35.07 19.34 -12.73
CA TYR A 61 -34.87 20.71 -13.22
C TYR A 61 -35.64 20.97 -14.52
N LEU A 62 -35.56 20.03 -15.48
CA LEU A 62 -36.34 20.10 -16.72
C LEU A 62 -37.85 20.05 -16.47
N ALA A 63 -38.30 19.21 -15.53
CA ALA A 63 -39.72 19.07 -15.20
C ALA A 63 -40.31 20.33 -14.53
N GLN A 64 -39.53 21.02 -13.70
CA GLN A 64 -39.97 22.26 -13.03
C GLN A 64 -39.91 23.50 -13.91
N HIS A 65 -39.20 23.42 -15.04
CA HIS A 65 -38.97 24.55 -15.93
C HIS A 65 -39.42 24.25 -17.37
N PRO A 66 -40.75 24.26 -17.64
CA PRO A 66 -41.31 23.94 -18.96
C PRO A 66 -40.82 24.87 -20.08
N ASP A 67 -40.34 26.06 -19.74
CA ASP A 67 -39.71 27.00 -20.66
C ASP A 67 -38.42 26.44 -21.28
N LEU A 68 -37.64 25.67 -20.51
CA LEU A 68 -36.42 25.01 -20.99
C LEU A 68 -36.74 23.84 -21.92
N ALA A 69 -37.82 23.10 -21.62
CA ALA A 69 -38.32 22.03 -22.49
C ALA A 69 -38.85 22.61 -23.81
N ALA A 70 -39.60 23.72 -23.76
CA ALA A 70 -40.10 24.42 -24.95
C ALA A 70 -38.97 25.02 -25.80
N ALA A 71 -37.88 25.45 -25.18
CA ALA A 71 -36.66 25.90 -25.85
C ALA A 71 -35.81 24.76 -26.41
N GLY A 72 -36.15 23.49 -26.11
CA GLY A 72 -35.49 22.31 -26.66
C GLY A 72 -34.06 22.13 -26.18
N LEU A 73 -33.73 22.58 -24.95
CA LEU A 73 -32.39 22.42 -24.38
C LEU A 73 -32.01 20.93 -24.33
N ALA A 74 -30.77 20.62 -24.73
CA ALA A 74 -30.23 19.29 -24.55
C ALA A 74 -29.90 19.04 -23.07
N PRO A 75 -29.74 17.78 -22.63
CA PRO A 75 -29.52 17.48 -21.22
C PRO A 75 -28.27 18.15 -20.63
N ALA A 76 -27.18 18.24 -21.42
CA ALA A 76 -25.95 18.93 -21.03
C ALA A 76 -26.14 20.45 -20.87
N ASP A 77 -27.10 21.05 -21.58
CA ASP A 77 -27.39 22.48 -21.52
C ASP A 77 -28.16 22.86 -20.25
N LEU A 78 -28.84 21.91 -19.59
CA LEU A 78 -29.62 22.17 -18.37
C LEU A 78 -28.71 22.61 -17.22
N PHE A 79 -27.60 21.91 -17.03
CA PHE A 79 -26.61 22.25 -16.00
C PHE A 79 -25.92 23.57 -16.32
N ALA A 80 -25.53 23.77 -17.59
CA ALA A 80 -24.97 25.03 -18.03
C ALA A 80 -25.94 26.20 -17.83
N HIS A 81 -27.23 26.00 -18.13
CA HIS A 81 -28.27 26.99 -17.94
C HIS A 81 -28.43 27.36 -16.47
N PHE A 82 -28.44 26.37 -15.57
CA PHE A 82 -28.50 26.64 -14.14
C PHE A 82 -27.31 27.48 -13.65
N ALA A 83 -26.08 27.07 -13.98
CA ALA A 83 -24.86 27.77 -13.57
C ALA A 83 -24.80 29.22 -14.07
N THR A 84 -25.29 29.47 -15.29
CA THR A 84 -25.19 30.78 -15.95
C THR A 84 -26.35 31.70 -15.61
N TRP A 85 -27.59 31.21 -15.65
CA TRP A 85 -28.80 32.01 -15.44
C TRP A 85 -29.63 31.55 -14.24
N GLY A 86 -29.81 30.24 -14.06
CA GLY A 86 -30.70 29.69 -13.03
C GLY A 86 -30.42 30.20 -11.61
N ILE A 87 -29.15 30.33 -11.22
CA ILE A 87 -28.78 30.88 -9.90
C ILE A 87 -29.26 32.34 -9.74
N ALA A 88 -29.03 33.19 -10.75
CA ALA A 88 -29.43 34.61 -10.71
C ALA A 88 -30.96 34.77 -10.79
N GLU A 89 -31.64 33.84 -11.46
CA GLU A 89 -33.10 33.76 -11.54
C GLU A 89 -33.74 33.17 -10.26
N GLY A 90 -32.93 32.71 -9.30
CA GLY A 90 -33.42 32.06 -8.08
C GLY A 90 -34.09 30.71 -8.34
N ARG A 91 -33.77 30.05 -9.47
CA ARG A 91 -34.26 28.71 -9.77
C ARG A 91 -33.62 27.70 -8.83
N ALA A 92 -34.35 26.63 -8.61
CA ALA A 92 -33.92 25.52 -7.79
C ALA A 92 -33.27 24.46 -8.67
N PRO A 93 -32.10 23.93 -8.34
CA PRO A 93 -31.46 22.88 -9.14
C PRO A 93 -32.02 21.46 -8.92
N ALA A 94 -32.69 21.21 -7.79
CA ALA A 94 -33.29 19.91 -7.47
C ALA A 94 -34.38 20.06 -6.39
N ALA A 95 -35.16 18.99 -6.18
CA ALA A 95 -36.15 18.95 -5.10
C ALA A 95 -35.47 19.14 -3.73
N GLY A 96 -35.89 20.15 -2.98
CA GLY A 96 -35.28 20.44 -1.67
C GLY A 96 -33.92 21.12 -1.75
N PHE A 97 -33.43 21.45 -2.94
CA PHE A 97 -32.24 22.26 -3.17
C PHE A 97 -32.67 23.62 -3.71
N HIS A 98 -33.00 24.57 -2.85
CA HIS A 98 -33.43 25.94 -3.18
C HIS A 98 -32.63 26.96 -2.38
N ALA A 99 -32.00 27.96 -3.00
CA ALA A 99 -31.29 28.99 -2.22
C ALA A 99 -32.23 30.15 -1.85
N THR A 100 -33.18 29.91 -0.94
CA THR A 100 -34.13 30.96 -0.52
C THR A 100 -33.43 32.06 0.27
N HIS A 101 -34.12 33.19 0.44
CA HIS A 101 -33.56 34.34 1.15
C HIS A 101 -33.20 34.01 2.61
N ASP A 102 -34.09 33.31 3.32
CA ASP A 102 -33.89 32.96 4.73
C ASP A 102 -32.75 31.96 4.90
N GLU A 103 -32.63 31.02 3.97
CA GLU A 103 -31.55 30.04 3.90
C GLU A 103 -30.19 30.69 3.65
N LEU A 104 -30.09 31.62 2.70
CA LEU A 104 -28.86 32.37 2.47
C LEU A 104 -28.54 33.35 3.60
N ALA A 105 -29.55 33.89 4.28
CA ALA A 105 -29.37 34.69 5.49
C ALA A 105 -28.77 33.86 6.63
N ALA A 106 -29.27 32.63 6.84
CA ALA A 106 -28.70 31.68 7.80
C ALA A 106 -27.28 31.28 7.42
N TYR A 107 -27.03 30.98 6.15
CA TYR A 107 -25.70 30.65 5.62
C TYR A 107 -24.70 31.80 5.85
N ALA A 108 -25.08 33.04 5.56
CA ALA A 108 -24.26 34.21 5.85
C ALA A 108 -24.09 34.45 7.36
N ALA A 109 -25.11 34.17 8.18
CA ALA A 109 -25.02 34.33 9.64
C ALA A 109 -24.04 33.31 10.27
N ALA A 110 -23.95 32.11 9.74
CA ALA A 110 -23.00 31.08 10.17
C ALA A 110 -21.56 31.35 9.68
N ASN A 111 -21.39 31.94 8.49
CA ASN A 111 -20.09 32.08 7.83
C ASN A 111 -19.58 33.54 7.84
N ALA A 112 -18.77 33.90 8.85
CA ALA A 112 -18.30 35.27 9.04
C ALA A 112 -17.35 35.77 7.93
N ASP A 113 -16.57 34.88 7.33
CA ASP A 113 -15.69 35.16 6.21
C ASP A 113 -16.48 35.56 4.95
N LEU A 114 -17.62 34.91 4.68
CA LEU A 114 -18.50 35.27 3.57
C LEU A 114 -19.15 36.63 3.79
N ARG A 115 -19.52 36.95 5.03
CA ARG A 115 -20.00 38.30 5.36
C ARG A 115 -18.95 39.36 5.08
N GLN A 116 -17.71 39.09 5.43
CA GLN A 116 -16.60 40.00 5.14
C GLN A 116 -16.35 40.11 3.63
N ALA A 117 -16.28 38.98 2.92
CA ALA A 117 -15.98 38.92 1.49
C ALA A 117 -17.05 39.63 0.63
N PHE A 118 -18.33 39.50 1.00
CA PHE A 118 -19.46 40.07 0.25
C PHE A 118 -20.01 41.36 0.87
N GLY A 119 -19.33 41.94 1.86
CA GLY A 119 -19.73 43.20 2.50
C GLY A 119 -21.11 43.15 3.16
N ILE A 120 -21.46 42.03 3.78
CA ILE A 120 -22.76 41.81 4.44
C ILE A 120 -22.64 42.26 5.90
N HIS A 121 -23.26 43.39 6.22
CA HIS A 121 -23.29 43.94 7.59
C HIS A 121 -24.49 43.45 8.40
N ASP A 122 -25.60 43.11 7.74
CA ASP A 122 -26.82 42.57 8.34
C ASP A 122 -27.29 41.38 7.50
N ALA A 123 -27.08 40.17 8.02
CA ALA A 123 -27.43 38.93 7.32
C ALA A 123 -28.95 38.77 7.13
N ALA A 124 -29.78 39.46 7.93
CA ALA A 124 -31.23 39.42 7.79
C ALA A 124 -31.75 40.28 6.62
N ARG A 125 -30.88 41.06 5.95
CA ARG A 125 -31.26 42.00 4.89
C ARG A 125 -30.26 41.96 3.73
N LEU A 126 -30.29 40.88 2.96
CA LEU A 126 -29.43 40.71 1.80
C LEU A 126 -29.94 41.53 0.59
N SER A 127 -29.05 42.28 -0.06
CA SER A 127 -29.34 42.88 -1.38
C SER A 127 -29.37 41.80 -2.49
N PRO A 128 -29.98 42.05 -3.66
CA PRO A 128 -30.00 41.07 -4.76
C PRO A 128 -28.60 40.61 -5.19
N VAL A 129 -27.61 41.51 -5.18
CA VAL A 129 -26.22 41.17 -5.52
C VAL A 129 -25.59 40.27 -4.45
N GLN A 130 -25.87 40.51 -3.18
CA GLN A 130 -25.38 39.66 -2.08
C GLN A 130 -26.08 38.30 -2.07
N HIS A 131 -27.38 38.27 -2.38
CA HIS A 131 -28.15 37.04 -2.56
C HIS A 131 -27.52 36.18 -3.66
N GLU A 132 -27.28 36.75 -4.85
CA GLU A 132 -26.66 36.02 -5.95
C GLU A 132 -25.23 35.58 -5.59
N ALA A 133 -24.41 36.44 -4.97
CA ALA A 133 -23.05 36.11 -4.58
C ALA A 133 -22.99 34.93 -3.59
N LEU A 134 -23.88 34.92 -2.58
CA LEU A 134 -24.00 33.82 -1.63
C LEU A 134 -24.50 32.55 -2.29
N ALA A 135 -25.52 32.62 -3.15
CA ALA A 135 -26.02 31.46 -3.87
C ALA A 135 -24.94 30.84 -4.78
N ARG A 136 -24.17 31.69 -5.48
CA ARG A 136 -23.04 31.23 -6.30
C ARG A 136 -21.96 30.58 -5.44
N HIS A 137 -21.59 31.20 -4.32
CA HIS A 137 -20.63 30.59 -3.40
C HIS A 137 -21.13 29.25 -2.86
N LEU A 138 -22.39 29.17 -2.46
CA LEU A 138 -23.00 27.96 -1.90
C LEU A 138 -22.89 26.77 -2.88
N TYR A 139 -23.31 26.97 -4.14
CA TYR A 139 -23.28 25.90 -5.14
C TYR A 139 -21.86 25.60 -5.67
N GLN A 140 -20.97 26.61 -5.69
CA GLN A 140 -19.61 26.43 -6.20
C GLN A 140 -18.66 25.81 -5.17
N TYR A 141 -18.81 26.18 -3.90
CA TYR A 141 -17.85 25.85 -2.85
C TYR A 141 -18.54 25.38 -1.57
N GLY A 142 -19.65 26.02 -1.19
CA GLY A 142 -20.28 25.81 0.10
C GLY A 142 -20.64 24.36 0.40
N TYR A 143 -21.14 23.65 -0.62
CA TYR A 143 -21.48 22.24 -0.51
C TYR A 143 -20.26 21.32 -0.35
N ALA A 144 -19.16 21.61 -1.06
CA ALA A 144 -17.93 20.82 -1.01
C ALA A 144 -17.10 21.09 0.26
N GLU A 145 -17.22 22.30 0.83
CA GLU A 145 -16.49 22.73 2.02
C GLU A 145 -17.16 22.34 3.36
N ASP A 146 -18.29 21.62 3.33
CA ASP A 146 -19.06 21.20 4.50
C ASP A 146 -19.37 22.36 5.47
N ARG A 147 -19.76 23.50 4.89
CA ARG A 147 -19.97 24.74 5.64
C ARG A 147 -21.19 24.65 6.56
N ASP A 148 -21.14 25.36 7.68
CA ASP A 148 -22.29 25.49 8.58
C ASP A 148 -23.49 26.14 7.89
N ALA A 149 -24.69 25.68 8.25
CA ALA A 149 -25.97 26.15 7.73
C ALA A 149 -26.12 26.03 6.20
N ILE A 150 -25.62 24.93 5.60
CA ILE A 150 -26.04 24.55 4.25
C ILE A 150 -27.55 24.29 4.28
N PRO A 151 -28.34 24.94 3.42
CA PRO A 151 -29.80 24.93 3.52
C PRO A 151 -30.49 23.65 3.04
N PHE A 152 -29.74 22.57 2.82
CA PHE A 152 -30.23 21.31 2.25
C PHE A 152 -29.79 20.15 3.14
N ASP A 153 -30.70 19.19 3.38
CA ASP A 153 -30.28 17.87 3.85
C ASP A 153 -29.37 17.28 2.77
N ARG A 154 -28.08 17.14 3.09
CA ARG A 154 -27.10 16.47 2.23
C ARG A 154 -27.75 15.14 1.82
N PRO A 155 -27.91 14.79 0.52
CA PRO A 155 -28.26 13.43 0.16
C PRO A 155 -27.22 12.57 0.86
N PRO A 156 -27.62 11.53 1.60
CA PRO A 156 -26.66 10.68 2.27
C PRO A 156 -25.62 10.29 1.21
N PRO A 157 -24.31 10.36 1.53
CA PRO A 157 -23.30 9.92 0.59
C PRO A 157 -23.71 8.56 0.05
N ALA A 158 -23.50 8.34 -1.26
CA ALA A 158 -23.92 7.09 -1.93
C ALA A 158 -23.49 5.83 -1.19
N ASP A 159 -22.37 5.98 -0.50
CA ASP A 159 -21.94 5.18 0.61
C ASP A 159 -21.49 6.14 1.72
N ALA A 160 -22.19 6.16 2.87
CA ALA A 160 -21.88 7.04 4.00
C ALA A 160 -20.46 6.81 4.57
N HIS A 161 -19.82 5.73 4.12
CA HIS A 161 -18.54 5.24 4.59
C HIS A 161 -17.42 5.43 3.56
N LEU A 162 -17.69 6.10 2.42
CA LEU A 162 -16.71 6.34 1.37
C LEU A 162 -16.37 7.83 1.24
N PHE A 163 -15.09 8.14 1.45
CA PHE A 163 -14.56 9.50 1.40
C PHE A 163 -13.50 9.60 0.30
N HIS A 164 -13.50 10.70 -0.45
CA HIS A 164 -12.55 10.92 -1.54
C HIS A 164 -11.75 12.18 -1.28
N LEU A 165 -10.43 12.07 -1.34
CA LEU A 165 -9.53 13.21 -1.30
C LEU A 165 -9.44 13.86 -2.69
N SER A 166 -9.25 15.17 -2.71
CA SER A 166 -8.99 15.97 -3.91
C SER A 166 -7.62 16.64 -3.86
N GLU A 167 -7.26 17.50 -4.82
CA GLU A 167 -6.01 18.28 -4.76
C GLU A 167 -6.06 19.44 -3.74
N ARG A 168 -7.17 19.58 -3.01
CA ARG A 168 -7.36 20.61 -1.98
C ARG A 168 -6.90 20.10 -0.62
N ILE A 169 -6.62 21.03 0.28
CA ILE A 169 -6.40 20.69 1.70
C ILE A 169 -7.76 20.46 2.36
N GLU A 170 -7.96 19.27 2.92
CA GLU A 170 -9.24 18.78 3.40
C GLU A 170 -9.14 18.27 4.85
N THR A 171 -10.26 18.32 5.58
CA THR A 171 -10.41 17.61 6.86
C THR A 171 -11.59 16.68 6.75
N LEU A 172 -11.31 15.38 6.70
CA LEU A 172 -12.31 14.33 6.54
C LEU A 172 -12.59 13.69 7.89
N ARG A 173 -13.88 13.43 8.16
CA ARG A 173 -14.34 12.76 9.37
C ARG A 173 -15.24 11.60 8.95
N GLY A 174 -14.82 10.40 9.31
CA GLY A 174 -15.57 9.18 9.20
C GLY A 174 -16.65 9.07 10.27
N THR A 175 -17.18 7.86 10.38
CA THR A 175 -18.38 7.47 11.09
C THR A 175 -18.02 6.55 12.27
N GLU A 176 -18.95 5.70 12.71
CA GLU A 176 -18.70 4.68 13.74
C GLU A 176 -18.60 3.27 13.12
N ALA A 177 -18.55 3.19 11.79
CA ALA A 177 -18.44 1.97 11.02
C ALA A 177 -17.18 2.00 10.15
N ASP A 178 -16.81 0.84 9.59
CA ASP A 178 -15.64 0.71 8.73
C ASP A 178 -15.74 1.61 7.49
N ASP A 179 -14.89 2.65 7.46
CA ASP A 179 -14.84 3.64 6.40
C ASP A 179 -13.63 3.45 5.47
N LEU A 180 -13.79 3.93 4.24
CA LEU A 180 -12.77 3.95 3.20
C LEU A 180 -12.49 5.39 2.75
N PHE A 181 -11.28 5.85 3.02
CA PHE A 181 -10.72 7.10 2.51
C PHE A 181 -9.89 6.81 1.27
N LEU A 182 -10.33 7.29 0.11
CA LEU A 182 -9.65 7.14 -1.16
C LEU A 182 -8.82 8.37 -1.47
N ALA A 183 -7.51 8.19 -1.57
CA ALA A 183 -6.56 9.18 -2.02
C ALA A 183 -5.92 8.74 -3.36
N PRO A 184 -6.65 8.79 -4.49
CA PRO A 184 -6.09 8.43 -5.78
C PRO A 184 -5.10 9.48 -6.27
N THR A 185 -4.38 9.19 -7.35
CA THR A 185 -3.68 10.25 -8.09
C THR A 185 -4.62 10.88 -9.13
N LEU A 186 -4.45 12.16 -9.39
CA LEU A 186 -5.22 12.89 -10.40
C LEU A 186 -4.29 13.41 -11.50
N TRP A 187 -4.77 13.45 -12.72
CA TRP A 187 -4.07 14.10 -13.83
C TRP A 187 -4.60 15.53 -14.00
N ALA A 188 -3.78 16.52 -13.69
CA ALA A 188 -4.12 17.93 -13.80
C ALA A 188 -3.00 18.72 -14.48
N GLY A 189 -3.34 19.60 -15.43
CA GLY A 189 -2.36 20.49 -16.06
C GLY A 189 -1.21 19.82 -16.82
N GLY A 190 -1.36 18.54 -17.21
CA GLY A 190 -0.31 17.77 -17.92
C GLY A 190 0.67 17.04 -17.00
N ALA A 191 0.43 17.04 -15.69
CA ALA A 191 1.16 16.24 -14.70
C ALA A 191 0.18 15.40 -13.87
N GLN A 192 0.67 14.29 -13.35
CA GLN A 192 -0.04 13.50 -12.35
C GLN A 192 0.34 14.04 -10.96
N THR A 193 -0.65 14.21 -10.10
CA THR A 193 -0.52 14.78 -8.75
C THR A 193 -1.14 13.82 -7.73
N ASN A 194 -0.61 13.83 -6.51
CA ASN A 194 -1.25 13.14 -5.39
C ASN A 194 -2.52 13.91 -5.01
N THR A 195 -3.58 13.24 -4.55
CA THR A 195 -4.70 13.91 -3.87
C THR A 195 -4.40 14.13 -2.40
N LEU A 196 -3.75 13.18 -1.72
CA LEU A 196 -3.29 13.41 -0.35
C LEU A 196 -2.25 14.55 -0.31
N GLN A 197 -2.68 15.72 0.15
CA GLN A 197 -1.90 16.94 0.25
C GLN A 197 -1.23 17.08 1.63
N PRO A 198 -0.06 17.73 1.68
CA PRO A 198 0.46 18.25 2.94
C PRO A 198 -0.54 19.23 3.58
N GLY A 199 -1.15 18.82 4.70
CA GLY A 199 -2.14 19.61 5.43
C GLY A 199 -3.48 18.92 5.60
N ASP A 200 -3.73 17.85 4.85
CA ASP A 200 -4.94 17.04 5.04
C ASP A 200 -4.97 16.44 6.44
N ALA A 201 -6.18 16.30 6.98
CA ALA A 201 -6.43 15.65 8.25
C ALA A 201 -7.55 14.62 8.09
N ILE A 202 -7.28 13.36 8.44
CA ILE A 202 -8.25 12.27 8.35
C ILE A 202 -8.58 11.79 9.76
N HIS A 203 -9.86 11.72 10.08
CA HIS A 203 -10.35 11.12 11.31
C HIS A 203 -11.23 9.95 10.92
N GLY A 204 -10.84 8.70 11.20
CA GLY A 204 -11.67 7.55 10.82
C GLY A 204 -12.90 7.39 11.70
N GLY A 205 -12.75 7.60 13.00
CA GLY A 205 -13.87 7.53 13.94
C GLY A 205 -13.88 6.20 14.67
N GLY A 206 -14.99 5.47 14.59
CA GLY A 206 -15.10 4.10 15.11
C GLY A 206 -15.17 3.10 13.97
N GLY A 207 -14.73 1.85 14.19
CA GLY A 207 -14.69 0.82 13.15
C GLY A 207 -13.26 0.41 12.83
N PHE A 208 -13.07 -0.23 11.68
CA PHE A 208 -11.77 -0.51 11.09
C PHE A 208 -11.62 0.26 9.78
N ASP A 209 -10.95 1.40 9.87
CA ASP A 209 -10.92 2.38 8.81
C ASP A 209 -9.69 2.23 7.91
N THR A 210 -9.91 2.44 6.61
CA THR A 210 -8.89 2.27 5.59
C THR A 210 -8.59 3.56 4.85
N LEU A 211 -7.33 3.99 4.83
CA LEU A 211 -6.82 4.93 3.84
C LEU A 211 -6.19 4.17 2.67
N ALA A 212 -6.79 4.25 1.49
CA ALA A 212 -6.22 3.73 0.25
C ALA A 212 -5.59 4.87 -0.58
N LEU A 213 -4.27 4.90 -0.60
CA LEU A 213 -3.44 5.92 -1.20
C LEU A 213 -2.75 5.40 -2.47
N GLU A 214 -2.86 6.18 -3.54
CA GLU A 214 -2.01 6.07 -4.72
C GLU A 214 -1.05 7.27 -4.73
N SER A 215 0.23 7.02 -5.00
CA SER A 215 1.24 8.08 -4.98
C SER A 215 2.13 8.10 -6.22
N VAL A 216 2.38 9.29 -6.75
CA VAL A 216 3.43 9.57 -7.75
C VAL A 216 4.76 9.99 -7.12
N GLY A 217 4.99 9.70 -5.85
CA GLY A 217 6.25 9.91 -5.16
C GLY A 217 6.32 11.20 -4.35
N GLY A 218 7.49 11.41 -3.72
CA GLY A 218 7.77 12.51 -2.82
C GLY A 218 7.63 12.13 -1.34
N THR A 219 7.66 13.13 -0.46
CA THR A 219 7.40 12.96 0.98
C THR A 219 6.04 13.54 1.32
N ILE A 220 5.15 12.73 1.91
CA ILE A 220 3.79 13.11 2.28
C ILE A 220 3.64 12.97 3.80
N PRO A 221 3.37 14.06 4.54
CA PRO A 221 3.02 13.97 5.95
C PRO A 221 1.64 13.36 6.14
N LEU A 222 1.55 12.29 6.92
CA LEU A 222 0.28 11.72 7.34
C LEU A 222 -0.17 12.39 8.62
N ARG A 223 -1.38 12.94 8.60
CA ARG A 223 -2.08 13.41 9.79
C ARG A 223 -3.41 12.69 9.86
N MET A 224 -3.41 11.59 10.58
CA MET A 224 -4.59 10.73 10.72
C MET A 224 -4.76 10.23 12.14
N ASP A 225 -6.00 10.07 12.57
CA ASP A 225 -6.38 9.57 13.88
C ASP A 225 -7.54 8.59 13.73
N GLY A 226 -7.39 7.39 14.29
CA GLY A 226 -8.37 6.31 14.14
C GLY A 226 -8.47 5.78 12.71
N VAL A 227 -7.34 5.62 12.02
CA VAL A 227 -7.27 4.91 10.73
C VAL A 227 -6.34 3.72 10.89
N GLU A 228 -6.90 2.52 10.91
CA GLU A 228 -6.20 1.29 11.29
C GLU A 228 -5.45 0.64 10.12
N HIS A 229 -5.89 0.90 8.89
CA HIS A 229 -5.31 0.30 7.68
C HIS A 229 -4.84 1.36 6.69
N LEU A 230 -3.55 1.34 6.37
CA LEU A 230 -2.99 2.10 5.26
C LEU A 230 -2.68 1.18 4.10
N ARG A 231 -3.32 1.41 2.96
CA ARG A 231 -3.08 0.68 1.72
C ARG A 231 -2.44 1.61 0.69
N LEU A 232 -1.29 1.23 0.17
CA LEU A 232 -0.45 2.10 -0.66
C LEU A 232 -0.09 1.44 -1.98
N THR A 233 -0.32 2.18 -3.06
CA THR A 233 0.24 1.94 -4.39
C THR A 233 1.18 3.09 -4.77
N ALA A 234 2.48 2.82 -4.81
CA ALA A 234 3.51 3.80 -5.15
C ALA A 234 4.01 3.60 -6.58
N HIS A 235 3.83 4.61 -7.44
CA HIS A 235 4.38 4.62 -8.81
C HIS A 235 5.86 5.00 -8.85
N TYR A 236 6.29 5.82 -7.90
CA TYR A 236 7.66 6.30 -7.74
C TYR A 236 8.06 6.29 -6.26
N LEU A 237 9.32 6.67 -5.97
CA LEU A 237 9.84 6.74 -4.60
C LEU A 237 8.93 7.59 -3.70
N THR A 238 8.27 6.93 -2.76
CA THR A 238 7.26 7.52 -1.88
C THR A 238 7.70 7.35 -0.43
N THR A 239 7.69 8.46 0.30
CA THR A 239 7.97 8.49 1.73
C THR A 239 6.75 9.05 2.47
N LEU A 240 6.21 8.28 3.41
CA LEU A 240 5.11 8.70 4.28
C LEU A 240 5.67 9.00 5.67
N GLU A 241 5.42 10.21 6.15
CA GLU A 241 5.80 10.63 7.50
C GLU A 241 4.64 10.36 8.47
N ALA A 242 4.73 9.27 9.22
CA ALA A 242 3.66 8.73 10.07
C ALA A 242 3.71 9.23 11.53
N ALA A 243 4.50 10.28 11.82
CA ALA A 243 4.66 10.82 13.17
C ALA A 243 3.35 11.33 13.82
N TYR A 244 2.32 11.58 13.00
CA TYR A 244 0.98 11.99 13.43
C TYR A 244 -0.12 11.06 12.88
N ALA A 245 0.23 9.80 12.66
CA ALA A 245 -0.69 8.75 12.24
C ALA A 245 -1.01 7.83 13.43
N HIS A 246 -1.97 8.23 14.24
CA HIS A 246 -2.32 7.51 15.47
C HIS A 246 -3.36 6.43 15.19
N GLY A 247 -3.16 5.25 15.81
CA GLY A 247 -4.08 4.12 15.68
C GLY A 247 -3.82 3.21 14.47
N LEU A 248 -2.78 3.49 13.68
CA LEU A 248 -2.40 2.64 12.54
C LEU A 248 -1.98 1.25 13.02
N GLN A 249 -2.60 0.20 12.49
CA GLN A 249 -2.33 -1.20 12.87
C GLN A 249 -1.63 -1.96 11.75
N THR A 250 -1.95 -1.64 10.49
CA THR A 250 -1.45 -2.38 9.33
C THR A 250 -1.14 -1.49 8.14
N VAL A 251 -0.07 -1.81 7.42
CA VAL A 251 0.34 -1.20 6.16
C VAL A 251 0.36 -2.27 5.08
N THR A 252 -0.42 -2.08 4.02
CA THR A 252 -0.36 -2.88 2.80
C THR A 252 0.33 -2.10 1.71
N VAL A 253 1.40 -2.64 1.14
CA VAL A 253 2.00 -2.17 -0.11
C VAL A 253 1.54 -3.09 -1.22
N GLU A 254 0.75 -2.57 -2.16
CA GLU A 254 0.19 -3.37 -3.25
C GLU A 254 0.31 -2.66 -4.60
N GLN A 255 0.60 -3.43 -5.65
CA GLN A 255 0.69 -2.92 -7.03
C GLN A 255 1.73 -1.80 -7.23
N SER A 256 2.67 -1.67 -6.28
CA SER A 256 3.69 -0.63 -6.29
C SER A 256 4.79 -0.97 -7.29
N ALA A 257 5.21 0.06 -8.02
CA ALA A 257 6.33 0.03 -8.96
C ALA A 257 7.53 0.87 -8.48
N GLY A 258 7.39 1.60 -7.36
CA GLY A 258 8.44 2.38 -6.71
C GLY A 258 8.71 1.97 -5.26
N ALA A 259 9.86 2.40 -4.73
CA ALA A 259 10.22 2.20 -3.33
C ALA A 259 9.26 2.93 -2.37
N VAL A 260 8.98 2.29 -1.24
CA VAL A 260 8.08 2.79 -0.20
C VAL A 260 8.84 2.91 1.11
N THR A 261 8.73 4.06 1.77
CA THR A 261 9.20 4.25 3.14
C THR A 261 8.07 4.82 3.98
N VAL A 262 7.64 4.12 5.02
CA VAL A 262 6.75 4.67 6.06
C VAL A 262 7.60 4.85 7.31
N ARG A 263 7.81 6.08 7.73
CA ARG A 263 8.75 6.39 8.81
C ARG A 263 8.09 7.10 9.99
N HIS A 264 8.71 6.95 11.16
CA HIS A 264 8.26 7.48 12.43
C HIS A 264 6.91 6.91 12.91
N LEU A 265 6.72 5.61 12.72
CA LEU A 265 5.60 4.88 13.32
C LEU A 265 5.73 4.90 14.85
N ASP A 266 4.65 5.23 15.55
CA ASP A 266 4.60 5.36 17.02
C ASP A 266 4.27 4.03 17.73
N SER A 267 3.94 3.00 16.97
CA SER A 267 3.56 1.66 17.43
C SER A 267 3.97 0.61 16.41
N LEU A 268 3.99 -0.66 16.82
CA LEU A 268 4.30 -1.79 15.94
C LEU A 268 3.14 -2.04 14.95
N VAL A 269 3.46 -2.04 13.65
CA VAL A 269 2.48 -2.13 12.56
C VAL A 269 2.73 -3.38 11.73
N GLY A 270 1.68 -4.14 11.42
CA GLY A 270 1.78 -5.30 10.53
C GLY A 270 2.04 -4.86 9.08
N LEU A 271 2.94 -5.55 8.37
CA LEU A 271 3.23 -5.30 6.96
C LEU A 271 2.57 -6.35 6.08
N ALA A 272 1.85 -5.94 5.05
CA ALA A 272 1.45 -6.80 3.94
C ALA A 272 2.06 -6.30 2.63
N VAL A 273 2.59 -7.21 1.81
CA VAL A 273 3.13 -6.90 0.49
C VAL A 273 2.44 -7.79 -0.54
N ARG A 274 1.75 -7.18 -1.49
CA ARG A 274 0.92 -7.91 -2.46
C ARG A 274 1.13 -7.45 -3.89
N ASP A 275 0.97 -8.36 -4.84
CA ASP A 275 0.81 -8.04 -6.27
C ASP A 275 1.82 -7.00 -6.79
N GLN A 276 3.09 -7.14 -6.41
CA GLN A 276 4.10 -6.13 -6.74
C GLN A 276 4.35 -6.09 -8.24
N VAL A 277 4.51 -4.88 -8.78
CA VAL A 277 4.75 -4.68 -10.21
C VAL A 277 6.25 -4.45 -10.41
N ALA A 278 6.79 -4.98 -11.51
CA ALA A 278 8.17 -4.74 -11.87
C ALA A 278 8.47 -3.23 -11.95
N VAL A 279 9.67 -2.85 -11.52
CA VAL A 279 10.18 -1.47 -11.58
C VAL A 279 10.00 -0.95 -13.02
N ARG A 280 9.17 0.09 -13.19
CA ARG A 280 8.80 0.61 -14.52
C ARG A 280 9.94 1.34 -15.23
N ASP A 281 10.92 1.84 -14.47
CA ASP A 281 12.10 2.52 -15.01
C ASP A 281 13.33 2.33 -14.09
N PRO A 282 14.44 1.75 -14.60
CA PRO A 282 15.67 1.50 -13.84
C PRO A 282 16.28 2.75 -13.18
N ALA A 283 15.94 3.96 -13.65
CA ALA A 283 16.41 5.21 -13.06
C ALA A 283 15.90 5.44 -11.63
N PHE A 284 14.80 4.77 -11.23
CA PHE A 284 14.19 4.94 -9.90
C PHE A 284 14.68 3.93 -8.86
N GLY A 285 15.71 3.14 -9.20
CA GLY A 285 16.39 2.26 -8.27
C GLY A 285 15.59 1.00 -7.94
N VAL A 286 15.79 0.50 -6.73
CA VAL A 286 15.26 -0.77 -6.25
C VAL A 286 14.01 -0.51 -5.39
N ASN A 287 12.95 -1.31 -5.58
CA ASN A 287 11.67 -1.19 -4.86
C ASN A 287 11.73 -1.68 -3.42
N HIS A 288 12.62 -1.09 -2.62
CA HIS A 288 12.70 -1.35 -1.19
C HIS A 288 11.39 -0.95 -0.50
N ILE A 289 11.01 -1.72 0.51
CA ILE A 289 9.89 -1.41 1.39
C ILE A 289 10.46 -1.26 2.80
N THR A 290 10.33 -0.06 3.35
CA THR A 290 10.93 0.32 4.63
C THR A 290 9.86 0.78 5.60
N LEU A 291 9.85 0.20 6.81
CA LEU A 291 9.13 0.74 7.96
C LEU A 291 10.14 1.25 8.99
N THR A 292 9.97 2.47 9.49
CA THR A 292 10.77 2.96 10.62
C THR A 292 9.89 3.35 11.80
N TYR A 293 10.36 3.01 12.98
CA TYR A 293 9.68 3.21 14.26
C TYR A 293 10.36 4.35 15.02
N GLY A 294 9.59 5.10 15.81
CA GLY A 294 10.10 6.19 16.64
C GLY A 294 9.62 6.08 18.09
N GLY A 295 10.18 6.90 18.97
CA GLY A 295 9.70 7.02 20.36
C GLY A 295 9.92 5.75 21.18
N GLN A 296 8.84 5.10 21.62
CA GLN A 296 8.83 3.88 22.43
C GLN A 296 8.03 2.76 21.74
N ALA A 297 7.90 2.84 20.40
CA ALA A 297 7.05 1.97 19.61
C ALA A 297 7.34 0.46 19.75
N LEU A 298 8.57 0.10 20.11
CA LEU A 298 9.05 -1.28 20.25
C LEU A 298 9.49 -1.58 21.70
N ASP A 299 8.90 -0.89 22.69
CA ASP A 299 9.14 -1.21 24.10
C ASP A 299 8.51 -2.56 24.47
N GLY A 300 9.35 -3.51 24.89
CA GLY A 300 8.93 -4.87 25.25
C GLY A 300 9.12 -5.87 24.13
N ALA A 301 8.49 -7.05 24.25
CA ALA A 301 8.66 -8.13 23.29
C ALA A 301 7.94 -7.80 21.96
N ALA A 302 8.68 -7.40 20.93
CA ALA A 302 8.12 -6.95 19.65
C ALA A 302 8.27 -8.00 18.55
N THR A 303 7.15 -8.50 18.01
CA THR A 303 7.11 -9.46 16.90
C THR A 303 6.53 -8.82 15.64
N GLN A 304 7.37 -8.58 14.64
CA GLN A 304 6.94 -7.99 13.36
C GLN A 304 6.17 -9.02 12.53
N SER A 305 4.87 -8.78 12.33
CA SER A 305 4.04 -9.57 11.41
C SER A 305 4.25 -9.11 9.97
N ILE A 306 4.47 -10.06 9.05
CA ILE A 306 4.69 -9.83 7.61
C ILE A 306 3.81 -10.80 6.82
N VAL A 307 3.01 -10.30 5.89
CA VAL A 307 2.19 -11.10 4.97
C VAL A 307 2.63 -10.86 3.53
N LEU A 308 2.93 -11.93 2.80
CA LEU A 308 3.40 -11.90 1.42
C LEU A 308 2.44 -12.65 0.50
N ASP A 309 1.96 -11.99 -0.55
CA ASP A 309 1.11 -12.60 -1.57
C ASP A 309 1.49 -12.10 -2.97
N ARG A 310 2.15 -12.94 -3.78
CA ARG A 310 2.66 -12.51 -5.10
C ARG A 310 3.62 -11.32 -4.97
N ALA A 311 4.47 -11.35 -3.95
CA ALA A 311 5.49 -10.34 -3.70
C ALA A 311 6.79 -10.69 -4.43
N GLU A 312 6.92 -10.28 -5.69
CA GLU A 312 8.13 -10.50 -6.51
C GLU A 312 9.10 -9.31 -6.41
N LEU A 313 9.97 -9.33 -5.40
CA LEU A 313 10.94 -8.27 -5.11
C LEU A 313 12.38 -8.64 -5.52
N LYS A 314 12.70 -9.93 -5.65
CA LYS A 314 14.08 -10.42 -5.90
C LYS A 314 14.67 -9.95 -7.22
N THR A 315 13.89 -9.92 -8.31
CA THR A 315 14.38 -9.55 -9.66
C THR A 315 14.91 -8.11 -9.70
N GLY A 316 14.34 -7.22 -8.88
CA GLY A 316 14.80 -5.85 -8.71
C GLY A 316 15.87 -5.69 -7.61
N GLY A 317 16.22 -6.76 -6.90
CA GLY A 317 17.13 -6.70 -5.75
C GLY A 317 16.52 -6.09 -4.51
N ALA A 318 15.18 -6.06 -4.38
CA ALA A 318 14.46 -5.35 -3.33
C ALA A 318 14.39 -6.11 -2.00
N TRP A 319 14.50 -5.33 -0.92
CA TRP A 319 14.56 -5.79 0.47
C TRP A 319 13.39 -5.21 1.28
N LEU A 320 13.07 -5.92 2.36
CA LEU A 320 12.23 -5.39 3.44
C LEU A 320 13.14 -4.86 4.56
N TYR A 321 12.95 -3.59 4.93
CA TYR A 321 13.71 -2.95 5.99
C TYR A 321 12.80 -2.56 7.16
N PHE A 322 13.31 -2.78 8.37
CA PHE A 322 12.70 -2.33 9.61
C PHE A 322 13.79 -1.63 10.43
N ASP A 323 13.57 -0.36 10.77
CA ASP A 323 14.52 0.45 11.54
C ASP A 323 13.84 0.96 12.81
N ALA A 324 14.45 0.70 13.96
CA ALA A 324 13.90 1.09 15.24
C ALA A 324 14.18 2.57 15.58
N LEU A 325 15.18 3.25 14.99
CA LEU A 325 15.58 4.64 15.31
C LEU A 325 15.61 4.98 16.82
N GLY A 326 15.99 4.03 17.68
CA GLY A 326 16.00 4.18 19.13
C GLY A 326 14.69 3.85 19.86
N ALA A 327 13.70 3.28 19.17
CA ALA A 327 12.38 2.93 19.66
C ALA A 327 12.28 1.57 20.38
N GLY A 328 13.42 0.91 20.64
CA GLY A 328 13.48 -0.45 21.19
C GLY A 328 14.12 -1.43 20.20
N THR A 329 13.77 -2.71 20.30
CA THR A 329 14.31 -3.79 19.45
C THR A 329 13.18 -4.68 18.95
N LEU A 330 13.25 -5.12 17.69
CA LEU A 330 12.43 -6.24 17.23
C LEU A 330 13.04 -7.56 17.73
N ASP A 331 12.25 -8.40 18.38
CA ASP A 331 12.68 -9.69 18.94
C ASP A 331 12.41 -10.86 18.01
N ALA A 332 11.37 -10.74 17.18
CA ALA A 332 10.95 -11.80 16.27
C ALA A 332 10.31 -11.29 14.97
N LEU A 333 10.37 -12.12 13.94
CA LEU A 333 9.58 -11.96 12.72
C LEU A 333 8.58 -13.10 12.61
N ASP A 334 7.35 -12.80 12.21
CA ASP A 334 6.32 -13.77 11.89
C ASP A 334 5.87 -13.55 10.44
N ILE A 335 6.21 -14.50 9.57
CA ILE A 335 6.11 -14.34 8.11
C ILE A 335 5.10 -15.34 7.55
N THR A 336 4.01 -14.85 6.98
CA THR A 336 3.01 -15.65 6.29
C THR A 336 3.11 -15.43 4.78
N ALA A 337 3.17 -16.51 4.00
CA ALA A 337 3.12 -16.42 2.54
C ALA A 337 1.92 -17.20 1.98
N THR A 338 0.95 -16.47 1.41
CA THR A 338 -0.28 -17.04 0.82
C THR A 338 -0.19 -17.20 -0.70
N GLY A 339 0.74 -16.48 -1.35
CA GLY A 339 1.05 -16.62 -2.77
C GLY A 339 2.55 -16.62 -2.99
N ALA A 340 2.99 -17.19 -4.13
CA ALA A 340 4.41 -17.36 -4.43
C ALA A 340 5.13 -16.02 -4.35
N SER A 341 6.17 -15.93 -3.52
CA SER A 341 6.84 -14.67 -3.20
C SER A 341 8.35 -14.85 -3.13
N SER A 342 9.10 -13.83 -3.56
CA SER A 342 10.56 -13.89 -3.63
C SER A 342 11.16 -12.53 -3.32
N LEU A 343 12.03 -12.48 -2.31
CA LEU A 343 12.70 -11.28 -1.82
C LEU A 343 14.20 -11.35 -2.10
N ALA A 344 14.88 -10.21 -2.19
CA ALA A 344 16.35 -10.19 -2.15
C ALA A 344 16.88 -10.37 -0.73
N GLY A 345 16.12 -9.88 0.27
CA GLY A 345 16.41 -10.12 1.67
C GLY A 345 15.51 -9.34 2.63
N ILE A 346 15.72 -9.57 3.92
CA ILE A 346 15.07 -8.88 5.04
C ILE A 346 16.15 -8.37 6.01
N GLY A 347 16.06 -7.09 6.39
CA GLY A 347 17.07 -6.37 7.17
C GLY A 347 18.26 -5.89 6.33
N GLY A 348 19.39 -5.56 6.94
CA GLY A 348 20.67 -5.36 6.25
C GLY A 348 21.01 -3.93 5.85
N ALA A 349 22.29 -3.70 5.56
CA ALA A 349 22.88 -2.38 5.37
C ALA A 349 22.26 -1.62 4.18
N PRO A 350 21.95 -0.32 4.35
CA PRO A 350 21.43 0.49 3.27
C PRO A 350 22.42 0.52 2.11
N ASP A 351 21.87 0.63 0.90
CA ASP A 351 22.62 1.17 -0.22
C ASP A 351 23.38 2.44 0.24
N PRO A 352 24.73 2.46 0.18
CA PRO A 352 25.52 3.59 0.60
C PRO A 352 25.22 4.86 -0.22
N ALA A 353 24.48 4.76 -1.32
CA ALA A 353 24.02 5.92 -2.08
C ALA A 353 22.86 6.69 -1.43
N TYR A 354 22.07 6.08 -0.51
CA TYR A 354 20.84 6.72 -0.01
C TYR A 354 20.58 6.71 1.49
N MET A 355 21.22 5.86 2.31
CA MET A 355 21.12 5.99 3.77
C MET A 355 22.44 5.63 4.48
N GLY A 356 22.74 6.33 5.58
CA GLY A 356 23.99 6.23 6.33
C GLY A 356 24.24 4.83 6.94
N PRO A 357 25.45 4.56 7.47
CA PRO A 357 25.86 3.20 7.79
C PRO A 357 25.07 2.60 8.98
N ALA A 358 24.64 1.35 8.83
CA ALA A 358 24.26 0.39 9.88
C ALA A 358 22.86 0.45 10.55
N SER A 359 21.83 1.06 9.96
CA SER A 359 20.54 1.25 10.68
C SER A 359 19.45 0.16 10.51
N ALA A 360 19.65 -0.88 9.70
CA ALA A 360 18.64 -1.94 9.53
C ALA A 360 19.16 -3.37 9.81
N VAL A 361 20.25 -3.51 10.57
CA VAL A 361 20.67 -4.83 11.07
C VAL A 361 19.74 -5.24 12.20
N LEU A 362 19.02 -6.34 12.03
CA LEU A 362 18.00 -6.81 12.96
C LEU A 362 18.64 -7.63 14.10
N ASP A 363 19.54 -6.99 14.85
CA ASP A 363 20.36 -7.63 15.89
C ASP A 363 19.52 -8.26 17.02
N GLY A 364 18.38 -7.65 17.34
CA GLY A 364 17.46 -8.15 18.38
C GLY A 364 16.65 -9.37 17.94
N VAL A 365 16.52 -9.62 16.64
CA VAL A 365 15.66 -10.70 16.13
C VAL A 365 16.30 -12.05 16.42
N SER A 366 15.72 -12.76 17.38
CA SER A 366 16.19 -14.06 17.85
C SER A 366 15.36 -15.23 17.31
N VAL A 367 14.15 -14.95 16.81
CA VAL A 367 13.22 -15.94 16.27
C VAL A 367 12.61 -15.46 14.95
N VAL A 368 12.58 -16.33 13.94
CA VAL A 368 11.81 -16.14 12.70
C VAL A 368 10.86 -17.32 12.55
N ARG A 369 9.56 -17.04 12.47
CA ARG A 369 8.52 -18.03 12.16
C ARG A 369 8.04 -17.84 10.74
N VAL A 370 7.82 -18.96 10.03
CA VAL A 370 7.39 -18.97 8.64
C VAL A 370 6.19 -19.88 8.47
N HIS A 371 5.12 -19.32 7.90
CA HIS A 371 3.87 -19.99 7.59
C HIS A 371 3.61 -19.87 6.07
N ALA A 372 4.31 -20.68 5.27
CA ALA A 372 4.24 -20.64 3.82
C ALA A 372 3.25 -21.67 3.25
N GLN A 373 2.17 -21.16 2.64
CA GLN A 373 1.20 -21.95 1.87
C GLN A 373 1.53 -21.99 0.37
N ALA A 374 2.41 -21.09 -0.07
CA ALA A 374 2.99 -21.05 -1.40
C ALA A 374 4.52 -20.88 -1.31
N VAL A 375 5.24 -21.18 -2.40
CA VAL A 375 6.71 -21.13 -2.41
C VAL A 375 7.20 -19.75 -1.98
N LEU A 376 8.09 -19.72 -1.00
CA LEU A 376 8.64 -18.50 -0.42
C LEU A 376 10.16 -18.51 -0.46
N ASP A 377 10.73 -17.50 -1.12
CA ASP A 377 12.15 -17.20 -1.05
C ASP A 377 12.37 -15.92 -0.26
N LEU A 378 12.84 -16.05 0.98
CA LEU A 378 13.12 -14.93 1.89
C LEU A 378 14.36 -14.13 1.48
N GLY A 379 15.16 -14.64 0.54
CA GLY A 379 16.46 -14.07 0.22
C GLY A 379 17.39 -14.11 1.44
N ARG A 380 18.25 -13.10 1.59
CA ARG A 380 19.19 -13.01 2.70
C ARG A 380 18.55 -12.44 3.96
N LEU A 381 18.70 -13.14 5.09
CA LEU A 381 18.30 -12.62 6.40
C LEU A 381 19.50 -11.96 7.10
N SER A 382 19.37 -10.67 7.39
CA SER A 382 20.37 -9.89 8.13
C SER A 382 20.01 -9.78 9.61
N THR A 383 19.90 -10.94 10.26
CA THR A 383 19.50 -11.13 11.67
C THR A 383 20.62 -11.87 12.42
N PRO A 384 21.74 -11.21 12.77
CA PRO A 384 22.92 -11.92 13.31
C PRO A 384 22.67 -12.56 14.67
N GLY A 385 21.65 -12.11 15.42
CA GLY A 385 21.20 -12.69 16.69
C GLY A 385 20.21 -13.84 16.57
N LEU A 386 19.87 -14.29 15.35
CA LEU A 386 18.88 -15.34 15.13
C LEU A 386 19.31 -16.68 15.75
N THR A 387 18.46 -17.24 16.59
CA THR A 387 18.67 -18.53 17.26
C THR A 387 17.70 -19.62 16.78
N LEU A 388 16.55 -19.23 16.22
CA LEU A 388 15.54 -20.14 15.72
C LEU A 388 14.92 -19.61 14.42
N LEU A 389 15.03 -20.38 13.35
CA LEU A 389 14.13 -20.30 12.19
C LEU A 389 13.17 -21.50 12.26
N ASP A 390 11.88 -21.22 12.34
CA ASP A 390 10.83 -22.24 12.45
C ASP A 390 9.83 -22.12 11.29
N ALA A 391 9.93 -23.02 10.32
CA ALA A 391 9.02 -23.16 9.21
C ALA A 391 8.14 -24.43 9.34
N SER A 392 8.03 -25.02 10.54
CA SER A 392 7.34 -26.32 10.73
C SER A 392 5.88 -26.34 10.29
N ASP A 393 5.20 -25.19 10.35
CA ASP A 393 3.81 -25.03 9.91
C ASP A 393 3.68 -24.74 8.40
N SER A 394 4.79 -24.64 7.66
CA SER A 394 4.79 -24.38 6.21
C SER A 394 4.46 -25.65 5.41
N THR A 395 3.54 -25.53 4.46
CA THR A 395 3.16 -26.61 3.54
C THR A 395 3.86 -26.51 2.18
N ALA A 396 4.43 -25.35 1.86
CA ALA A 396 5.21 -25.10 0.65
C ALA A 396 6.68 -24.86 0.98
N GLY A 397 7.55 -24.96 -0.02
CA GLY A 397 8.99 -24.83 0.16
C GLY A 397 9.42 -23.42 0.56
N VAL A 398 10.28 -23.33 1.57
CA VAL A 398 10.87 -22.11 2.13
C VAL A 398 12.36 -22.08 1.81
N SER A 399 12.83 -20.97 1.22
CA SER A 399 14.24 -20.72 0.97
C SER A 399 14.74 -19.52 1.77
N ALA A 400 15.91 -19.63 2.41
CA ALA A 400 16.55 -18.51 3.11
C ALA A 400 18.09 -18.59 3.07
N ASP A 401 18.72 -17.45 2.83
CA ASP A 401 20.16 -17.25 2.99
C ASP A 401 20.46 -16.73 4.41
N LEU A 402 21.01 -17.63 5.23
CA LEU A 402 21.38 -17.42 6.63
C LEU A 402 22.89 -17.23 6.79
N SER A 403 23.61 -16.87 5.72
CA SER A 403 25.06 -16.66 5.73
C SER A 403 25.54 -15.54 6.64
N LEU A 404 24.65 -14.66 7.11
CA LEU A 404 24.93 -13.58 8.06
C LEU A 404 24.49 -13.91 9.50
N VAL A 405 23.94 -15.10 9.74
CA VAL A 405 23.45 -15.53 11.05
C VAL A 405 24.59 -16.15 11.85
N GLY A 406 24.99 -15.47 12.93
CA GLY A 406 26.07 -15.90 13.82
C GLY A 406 25.58 -16.52 15.12
N GLY A 407 26.41 -16.46 16.17
CA GLY A 407 26.09 -16.91 17.52
C GLY A 407 26.48 -18.35 17.85
N ASP A 408 26.17 -18.78 19.08
CA ASP A 408 26.58 -20.08 19.61
C ASP A 408 25.72 -21.25 19.11
N MET A 409 24.41 -21.01 18.90
CA MET A 409 23.45 -22.04 18.48
C MET A 409 22.38 -21.45 17.57
N LEU A 410 22.27 -22.00 16.37
CA LEU A 410 21.19 -21.76 15.43
C LEU A 410 20.37 -23.04 15.25
N ARG A 411 19.06 -22.98 15.50
CA ARG A 411 18.11 -24.05 15.21
C ARG A 411 17.31 -23.71 13.96
N ILE A 412 17.23 -24.65 13.03
CA ILE A 412 16.43 -24.55 11.81
C ILE A 412 15.43 -25.70 11.80
N VAL A 413 14.15 -25.37 11.70
CA VAL A 413 13.06 -26.32 11.54
C VAL A 413 12.39 -26.04 10.20
N GLY A 414 12.38 -27.04 9.31
CA GLY A 414 11.73 -26.98 8.00
C GLY A 414 10.29 -27.49 8.06
N GLY A 415 9.55 -27.24 6.98
CA GLY A 415 8.14 -27.56 6.80
C GLY A 415 7.91 -28.88 6.07
N ALA A 416 6.79 -28.99 5.37
CA ALA A 416 6.46 -30.16 4.53
C ALA A 416 6.86 -30.00 3.04
N GLY A 417 7.29 -28.80 2.65
CA GLY A 417 7.71 -28.49 1.28
C GLY A 417 9.20 -28.68 1.05
N ASP A 418 9.65 -28.52 -0.20
CA ASP A 418 11.07 -28.60 -0.53
C ASP A 418 11.82 -27.35 -0.04
N ASP A 419 12.50 -27.45 1.10
CA ASP A 419 13.16 -26.30 1.74
C ASP A 419 14.63 -26.12 1.31
N VAL A 420 15.13 -24.88 1.32
CA VAL A 420 16.53 -24.56 0.99
C VAL A 420 17.13 -23.57 1.98
N PHE A 421 18.16 -23.97 2.71
CA PHE A 421 18.88 -23.06 3.62
C PHE A 421 20.35 -22.92 3.24
N ILE A 422 20.83 -21.68 3.16
CA ILE A 422 22.23 -21.37 2.87
C ILE A 422 22.91 -20.91 4.16
N LEU A 423 24.06 -21.49 4.48
CA LEU A 423 24.85 -21.20 5.67
C LEU A 423 26.29 -20.83 5.29
N ALA A 424 26.97 -20.02 6.09
CA ALA A 424 28.37 -19.66 5.92
C ALA A 424 29.23 -20.09 7.12
N PRO A 425 29.47 -21.40 7.31
CA PRO A 425 30.18 -21.90 8.50
C PRO A 425 31.64 -21.42 8.62
N GLN A 426 32.23 -20.96 7.52
CA GLN A 426 33.57 -20.35 7.52
C GLN A 426 33.59 -18.98 8.22
N ALA A 427 32.47 -18.25 8.16
CA ALA A 427 32.32 -16.96 8.85
C ALA A 427 32.08 -17.14 10.36
N TYR A 428 31.53 -18.29 10.78
CA TYR A 428 31.16 -18.60 12.16
C TYR A 428 31.66 -20.00 12.60
N PRO A 429 32.98 -20.17 12.79
CA PRO A 429 33.57 -21.49 13.01
C PRO A 429 33.13 -22.17 14.31
N ASP A 430 32.72 -21.43 15.33
CA ASP A 430 32.33 -21.98 16.62
C ASP A 430 30.83 -22.25 16.78
N GLN A 431 30.02 -21.79 15.81
CA GLN A 431 28.56 -21.93 15.82
C GLN A 431 28.14 -23.40 15.77
N CYS A 432 27.20 -23.78 16.66
CA CYS A 432 26.43 -25.01 16.49
C CYS A 432 25.21 -24.73 15.61
N VAL A 433 24.94 -25.62 14.65
CA VAL A 433 23.67 -25.64 13.93
C VAL A 433 22.90 -26.93 14.25
N ALA A 434 21.63 -26.80 14.63
CA ALA A 434 20.68 -27.89 14.85
C ALA A 434 19.61 -27.86 13.76
N LEU A 435 19.42 -28.99 13.06
CA LEU A 435 18.54 -29.08 11.89
C LEU A 435 17.42 -30.11 12.12
N SER A 436 16.20 -29.74 11.72
CA SER A 436 15.02 -30.60 11.64
C SER A 436 14.20 -30.20 10.42
N LEU A 437 14.54 -30.72 9.24
CA LEU A 437 14.06 -30.14 7.97
C LEU A 437 12.62 -30.54 7.58
N GLY A 438 11.98 -31.44 8.34
CA GLY A 438 10.59 -31.80 8.10
C GLY A 438 10.44 -32.81 6.96
N GLY A 439 9.43 -32.61 6.11
CA GLY A 439 9.16 -33.46 4.94
C GLY A 439 9.43 -32.70 3.65
N GLY A 440 9.62 -33.42 2.54
CA GLY A 440 10.01 -32.81 1.26
C GLY A 440 11.43 -33.19 0.85
N ARG A 441 11.96 -32.52 -0.18
CA ARG A 441 13.33 -32.67 -0.68
C ARG A 441 14.18 -31.47 -0.29
N ASP A 442 14.63 -31.49 0.96
CA ASP A 442 15.33 -30.34 1.53
C ASP A 442 16.80 -30.26 1.12
N THR A 443 17.32 -29.04 1.05
CA THR A 443 18.70 -28.74 0.64
C THR A 443 19.38 -27.79 1.63
N ILE A 444 20.60 -28.15 2.04
CA ILE A 444 21.49 -27.26 2.79
C ILE A 444 22.70 -26.90 1.93
N MET A 445 22.97 -25.61 1.77
CA MET A 445 24.15 -25.08 1.08
C MET A 445 25.14 -24.48 2.08
N LEU A 446 26.44 -24.71 1.86
CA LEU A 446 27.52 -24.23 2.73
C LEU A 446 28.47 -23.30 1.93
N GLY A 447 28.20 -21.99 1.91
CA GLY A 447 28.99 -20.97 1.19
C GLY A 447 29.07 -21.13 -0.34
N ASP A 448 30.03 -20.46 -0.99
CA ASP A 448 30.25 -20.43 -2.46
C ASP A 448 30.72 -21.77 -3.08
N LEU A 449 30.72 -22.87 -2.31
CA LEU A 449 30.95 -24.21 -2.84
C LEU A 449 29.66 -24.74 -3.48
N ALA A 450 29.40 -24.31 -4.71
CA ALA A 450 28.50 -25.03 -5.61
C ALA A 450 29.17 -26.35 -6.03
N VAL A 451 28.86 -27.44 -5.33
CA VAL A 451 29.28 -28.78 -5.79
C VAL A 451 28.45 -29.12 -7.02
N SER A 452 29.06 -29.04 -8.20
CA SER A 452 28.42 -29.33 -9.49
C SER A 452 29.25 -30.34 -10.28
N GLY A 453 28.56 -31.34 -10.84
CA GLY A 453 29.13 -32.48 -11.57
C GLY A 453 28.92 -33.80 -10.84
N ALA A 454 27.73 -34.39 -10.97
CA ALA A 454 27.28 -35.69 -10.43
C ALA A 454 27.49 -36.01 -8.94
N ASP A 455 28.24 -35.21 -8.19
CA ASP A 455 28.44 -35.27 -6.74
C ASP A 455 27.64 -34.15 -6.08
N ARG A 456 26.51 -34.51 -5.46
CA ARG A 456 25.78 -33.65 -4.49
C ARG A 456 26.26 -34.05 -3.10
N ILE A 457 26.35 -33.11 -2.14
CA ILE A 457 26.31 -33.49 -0.71
C ILE A 457 24.91 -34.04 -0.43
N ARG A 458 24.68 -35.28 -0.85
CA ARG A 458 23.94 -36.28 -0.11
C ARG A 458 24.85 -36.71 1.03
N VAL A 459 24.32 -37.36 2.04
CA VAL A 459 25.08 -38.49 2.55
C VAL A 459 25.05 -39.56 1.43
N LEU A 460 26.13 -39.86 0.68
CA LEU A 460 26.52 -39.23 -0.60
C LEU A 460 25.87 -39.94 -1.81
N ALA A 461 25.68 -39.20 -2.91
CA ALA A 461 25.22 -39.54 -4.28
C ALA A 461 24.30 -40.77 -4.53
N GLY A 462 23.24 -40.57 -5.33
CA GLY A 462 22.48 -41.65 -5.99
C GLY A 462 21.83 -42.70 -5.07
N GLN A 463 20.79 -42.42 -4.27
CA GLN A 463 19.40 -42.68 -4.65
C GLN A 463 18.42 -41.78 -3.86
N ALA A 464 17.28 -41.47 -4.47
CA ALA A 464 16.15 -40.92 -3.74
C ALA A 464 15.64 -42.03 -2.83
N TYR A 465 15.57 -41.77 -1.53
CA TYR A 465 14.88 -42.67 -0.62
C TYR A 465 13.47 -42.11 -0.45
N ASP A 466 12.51 -42.88 -0.94
CA ASP A 466 11.09 -42.56 -0.86
C ASP A 466 10.53 -42.83 0.56
N ASP A 467 11.39 -43.26 1.50
CA ASP A 467 11.04 -43.66 2.87
C ASP A 467 11.93 -42.97 3.93
N PRO A 468 11.36 -42.24 4.91
CA PRO A 468 12.08 -41.64 6.05
C PRO A 468 12.98 -42.61 6.84
N ALA A 469 12.67 -43.92 6.87
CA ALA A 469 13.44 -44.91 7.61
C ALA A 469 14.88 -45.11 7.06
N ASP A 470 15.11 -44.79 5.78
CA ASP A 470 16.43 -44.95 5.13
C ASP A 470 17.41 -43.81 5.47
N VAL A 471 16.89 -42.64 5.84
CA VAL A 471 17.70 -41.50 6.31
C VAL A 471 18.26 -41.79 7.71
N ASP A 472 17.45 -42.36 8.60
CA ASP A 472 17.87 -42.76 9.94
C ASP A 472 18.94 -43.88 9.90
N ALA A 473 18.83 -44.82 8.96
CA ALA A 473 19.83 -45.86 8.75
C ALA A 473 21.16 -45.30 8.20
N ALA A 474 21.11 -44.33 7.27
CA ALA A 474 22.29 -43.68 6.70
C ALA A 474 23.04 -42.79 7.71
N LEU A 475 22.30 -42.09 8.57
CA LEU A 475 22.86 -41.32 9.68
C LEU A 475 23.47 -42.24 10.75
N ALA A 476 22.79 -43.34 11.10
CA ALA A 476 23.28 -44.33 12.05
C ALA A 476 24.56 -45.05 11.57
N ALA A 477 24.66 -45.34 10.26
CA ALA A 477 25.86 -45.92 9.64
C ALA A 477 27.08 -44.98 9.68
N GLN A 478 26.87 -43.67 9.83
CA GLN A 478 27.90 -42.65 10.03
C GLN A 478 28.09 -42.24 11.51
N GLY A 479 27.40 -42.92 12.44
CA GLY A 479 27.48 -42.65 13.88
C GLY A 479 26.80 -41.33 14.30
N ARG A 480 25.89 -40.80 13.49
CA ARG A 480 25.13 -39.57 13.78
C ARG A 480 23.64 -39.90 13.93
N GLN A 481 22.97 -39.18 14.82
CA GLN A 481 21.52 -39.31 15.04
C GLN A 481 20.86 -37.98 14.65
N ALA A 482 19.66 -38.04 14.09
CA ALA A 482 18.79 -36.86 13.97
C ALA A 482 18.67 -36.17 15.35
N GLY A 483 18.79 -34.84 15.39
CA GLY A 483 18.68 -34.05 16.63
C GLY A 483 19.98 -33.81 17.43
N ARG A 484 21.18 -33.81 16.81
CA ARG A 484 22.42 -33.35 17.47
C ARG A 484 23.07 -32.14 16.79
N CYS A 485 23.70 -31.28 17.61
CA CYS A 485 24.51 -30.12 17.20
C CYS A 485 25.61 -30.47 16.18
N TRP A 486 25.61 -29.82 15.02
CA TRP A 486 26.75 -29.80 14.09
C TRP A 486 27.70 -28.64 14.45
N ARG A 487 29.00 -28.92 14.65
CA ARG A 487 30.06 -27.91 14.88
C ARG A 487 31.07 -27.94 13.73
N SER A 488 31.44 -26.78 13.18
CA SER A 488 32.27 -26.68 11.98
C SER A 488 33.65 -27.38 12.12
N GLY A 489 34.26 -27.33 13.31
CA GLY A 489 35.59 -27.89 13.59
C GLY A 489 35.71 -29.43 13.67
N ARG A 490 34.61 -30.19 13.54
CA ARG A 490 34.61 -31.66 13.48
C ARG A 490 34.24 -32.21 12.09
N MET A 491 34.63 -31.52 11.02
CA MET A 491 34.69 -32.12 9.69
C MET A 491 35.96 -32.98 9.61
N ARG A 492 35.83 -34.31 9.62
CA ARG A 492 36.97 -35.21 9.42
C ARG A 492 37.45 -35.10 7.96
N PRO A 493 38.76 -35.03 7.69
CA PRO A 493 39.27 -35.17 6.32
C PRO A 493 38.91 -36.56 5.79
N ALA A 494 38.59 -36.64 4.50
CA ALA A 494 38.48 -37.92 3.80
C ALA A 494 39.82 -38.69 3.85
N PRO A 495 39.83 -40.03 3.93
CA PRO A 495 41.04 -40.82 3.76
C PRO A 495 41.62 -40.58 2.36
N SER A 496 42.94 -40.42 2.28
CA SER A 496 43.68 -40.14 1.06
C SER A 496 43.56 -41.27 0.03
N GLY A 497 43.00 -40.95 -1.13
CA GLY A 497 43.04 -41.77 -2.34
C GLY A 497 42.11 -41.15 -3.37
N TRP A 498 42.42 -41.33 -4.65
CA TRP A 498 41.65 -40.86 -5.82
C TRP A 498 42.03 -39.45 -6.31
N ALA A 499 42.93 -39.48 -7.29
CA ALA A 499 43.46 -38.34 -8.01
C ALA A 499 42.46 -37.82 -9.09
N MET A 500 42.58 -36.53 -9.39
CA MET A 500 41.80 -35.77 -10.35
C MET A 500 42.01 -36.18 -11.82
N THR A 501 41.00 -35.90 -12.65
CA THR A 501 41.21 -35.31 -13.99
C THR A 501 40.28 -34.09 -14.16
N PRO A 502 40.77 -32.93 -14.63
CA PRO A 502 39.99 -31.70 -14.69
C PRO A 502 39.19 -31.61 -16.00
N MET A 503 37.98 -31.05 -15.95
CA MET A 503 37.28 -30.58 -17.15
C MET A 503 36.96 -29.09 -17.02
N ALA A 504 37.75 -28.31 -17.74
CA ALA A 504 37.36 -27.02 -18.26
C ALA A 504 36.26 -27.21 -19.31
N ALA A 505 35.28 -26.30 -19.28
CA ALA A 505 34.36 -25.86 -20.33
C ALA A 505 32.93 -25.81 -19.78
N TRP A 506 32.38 -24.59 -19.73
CA TRP A 506 31.05 -24.23 -20.24
C TRP A 506 30.85 -22.72 -19.98
N MET A 507 31.53 -21.92 -20.79
CA MET A 507 31.13 -20.55 -21.14
C MET A 507 31.14 -20.46 -22.66
N ALA A 508 30.15 -19.74 -23.19
CA ALA A 508 29.93 -19.32 -24.58
C ALA A 508 29.29 -20.34 -25.54
N ALA A 509 28.04 -20.06 -25.92
CA ALA A 509 27.72 -19.66 -27.30
C ALA A 509 26.25 -19.20 -27.42
N ALA A 510 26.05 -17.92 -27.70
CA ALA A 510 24.90 -17.46 -28.46
C ALA A 510 24.99 -17.96 -29.92
N PRO A 511 23.88 -17.99 -30.67
CA PRO A 511 23.96 -17.87 -32.11
C PRO A 511 23.25 -16.60 -32.61
N ALA A 512 23.97 -15.80 -33.40
CA ALA A 512 23.39 -14.86 -34.34
C ALA A 512 23.42 -15.48 -35.75
N SER A 513 22.26 -15.38 -36.40
CA SER A 513 21.97 -15.33 -37.85
C SER A 513 22.48 -16.42 -38.80
N ALA A 514 21.52 -16.99 -39.55
CA ALA A 514 21.50 -16.88 -41.01
C ALA A 514 20.15 -16.25 -41.42
#